data_AF-A0A924R5K3-F1
#
_entry.id   AF-A0A924R5K3-F1
#
_cell.length_a   1.000
_cell.length_b   1.000
_cell.length_c   1.000
_cell.angle_alpha   90.00
_cell.angle_beta   90.00
_cell.angle_gamma   90.00
#
_symmetry.space_group_name_H-M   'P 1'
#
loop_
_entity.id
_entity.type
_entity.pdbx_description
1 polymer ?
#
loop_
_entity_poly.entity_id
_entity_poly.type
_entity_poly.pdbx_seq_one_letter_code
_entity_poly.pdbx_strand_id
1 'polypeptide(L)'
;MIRQSSVGTLVVKLFVTLVGGAVLALAGCGEIDQTAKIEKVYAGKKDTRASSDARFGGDAKKWEATLAERNKNQNEYLRIEIK
;
A
#
# COMPACT_ATOMS: atom_id res chain seq x y z
N MET A 1 21.20 21.23 -49.58
CA MET A 1 19.73 21.01 -49.53
C MET A 1 19.48 19.53 -49.30
N ILE A 2 19.23 19.11 -48.07
CA ILE A 2 18.94 17.70 -47.74
C ILE A 2 17.50 17.43 -48.19
N ARG A 3 17.32 16.73 -49.31
CA ARG A 3 16.01 16.33 -49.82
C ARG A 3 15.46 15.24 -48.90
N GLN A 4 14.69 15.63 -47.88
CA GLN A 4 13.92 14.68 -47.08
C GLN A 4 13.05 13.86 -48.03
N SER A 5 13.26 12.54 -48.06
CA SER A 5 12.45 11.64 -48.86
C SER A 5 11.05 11.58 -48.24
N SER A 6 10.01 11.68 -49.07
CA SER A 6 8.61 11.63 -48.60
C SER A 6 8.30 10.39 -47.76
N VAL A 7 9.06 9.31 -47.98
CA VAL A 7 9.01 8.07 -47.20
C VAL A 7 9.51 8.28 -45.77
N GLY A 8 10.62 9.01 -45.57
CA GLY A 8 11.15 9.30 -44.23
C GLY A 8 10.18 10.18 -43.43
N THR A 9 9.57 11.17 -44.07
CA THR A 9 8.54 12.01 -43.42
C THR A 9 7.28 11.21 -43.08
N LEU A 10 6.89 10.25 -43.91
CA LEU A 10 5.74 9.37 -43.66
C LEU A 10 6.00 8.43 -42.47
N VAL A 11 7.19 7.83 -42.40
CA VAL A 11 7.59 6.93 -41.30
C VAL A 11 7.64 7.68 -39.97
N VAL A 12 8.20 8.89 -39.94
CA VAL A 12 8.22 9.73 -38.72
C VAL A 12 6.80 10.09 -38.28
N LYS A 13 5.92 10.48 -39.21
CA LYS A 13 4.52 10.79 -38.88
C LYS A 13 3.78 9.59 -38.31
N LEU A 14 3.96 8.40 -38.90
CA LEU A 14 3.34 7.17 -38.44
C LEU A 14 3.83 6.76 -37.05
N PHE A 15 5.14 6.90 -36.79
CA PHE A 15 5.70 6.61 -35.48
C PHE A 15 5.19 7.58 -34.42
N VAL A 16 5.10 8.88 -34.73
CA VAL A 16 4.58 9.90 -33.82
C VAL A 16 3.10 9.67 -33.51
N THR A 17 2.27 9.33 -34.50
CA THR A 17 0.85 9.03 -34.23
C THR A 17 0.67 7.77 -33.39
N LEU A 18 1.47 6.73 -33.63
CA LEU A 18 1.37 5.48 -32.89
C LEU A 18 1.83 5.64 -31.43
N VAL A 19 2.98 6.29 -31.22
CA VAL A 19 3.49 6.57 -29.86
C VAL A 19 2.58 7.56 -29.13
N GLY A 20 2.13 8.63 -29.80
CA GLY A 20 1.21 9.61 -29.22
C GLY A 20 -0.11 8.98 -28.78
N GLY A 21 -0.68 8.08 -29.59
CA GLY A 21 -1.88 7.33 -29.24
C GLY A 21 -1.69 6.42 -28.03
N ALA A 22 -0.55 5.73 -27.92
CA ALA A 22 -0.25 4.87 -26.79
C ALA A 22 -0.11 5.64 -25.47
N VAL A 23 0.52 6.83 -25.50
CA VAL A 23 0.67 7.69 -24.31
C VAL A 23 -0.70 8.19 -23.83
N LEU A 24 -1.57 8.62 -24.74
CA LEU A 24 -2.92 9.08 -24.38
C LEU A 24 -3.79 7.94 -23.84
N ALA A 25 -3.63 6.71 -24.35
CA ALA A 25 -4.34 5.54 -23.84
C ALA A 25 -3.87 5.13 -22.43
N LEU A 26 -2.59 5.31 -22.09
CA LEU A 26 -2.06 5.04 -20.75
C LEU A 26 -2.43 6.12 -19.73
N ALA A 27 -2.62 7.37 -20.17
CA ALA A 27 -2.95 8.49 -19.28
C ALA A 27 -4.30 8.30 -18.54
N GLY A 28 -5.22 7.49 -19.08
CA GLY A 28 -6.49 7.15 -18.43
C GLY A 28 -6.38 6.14 -17.28
N CYS A 29 -5.24 5.44 -17.12
CA CYS A 29 -5.01 4.46 -16.06
C CYS A 29 -4.17 4.99 -14.89
N GLY A 30 -3.62 6.21 -14.98
CA GLY A 30 -2.53 6.65 -14.11
C GLY A 30 -2.93 7.23 -12.76
N GLU A 31 -4.17 7.69 -12.58
CA GLU A 31 -4.54 8.46 -11.40
C GLU A 31 -6.01 8.27 -11.04
N ILE A 32 -6.27 7.36 -10.12
CA ILE A 32 -7.48 7.41 -9.29
C ILE A 32 -7.10 8.24 -8.08
N ASP A 33 -7.94 9.21 -7.72
CA ASP A 33 -7.80 9.98 -6.49
C ASP A 33 -7.57 9.03 -5.30
N GLN A 34 -6.31 8.95 -4.83
CA GLN A 34 -5.92 8.16 -3.67
C GLN A 34 -6.15 8.91 -2.36
N THR A 35 -6.67 10.13 -2.43
CA THR A 35 -7.14 10.82 -1.23
C THR A 35 -8.26 9.98 -0.66
N ALA A 36 -8.00 9.33 0.49
CA ALA A 36 -9.04 8.65 1.23
C ALA A 36 -10.17 9.66 1.42
N LYS A 37 -11.32 9.44 0.76
CA LYS A 37 -12.52 10.24 1.01
C LYS A 37 -12.83 10.02 2.49
N ILE A 38 -12.52 11.01 3.31
CA ILE A 38 -12.59 10.87 4.76
C ILE A 38 -14.06 10.91 5.16
N GLU A 39 -14.76 9.80 4.94
CA GLU A 39 -15.82 9.42 5.84
C GLU A 39 -15.11 9.07 7.15
N LYS A 40 -15.06 10.03 8.09
CA LYS A 40 -14.46 9.83 9.44
C LYS A 40 -15.19 8.76 10.26
N VAL A 41 -16.18 8.10 9.66
CA VAL A 41 -16.96 7.04 10.27
C VAL A 41 -16.38 5.74 9.77
N TYR A 42 -15.64 5.07 10.63
CA TYR A 42 -15.21 3.70 10.41
C TYR A 42 -16.44 2.84 10.07
N ALA A 43 -16.56 2.42 8.81
CA ALA A 43 -17.71 1.67 8.29
C ALA A 43 -17.69 0.17 8.69
N GLY A 44 -16.64 -0.27 9.40
CA GLY A 44 -16.52 -1.64 9.90
C GLY A 44 -17.28 -1.88 11.21
N LYS A 45 -17.19 -3.11 11.72
CA LYS A 45 -17.71 -3.45 13.05
C LYS A 45 -16.93 -2.70 14.13
N LYS A 46 -17.61 -2.03 15.06
CA LYS A 46 -16.96 -1.33 16.18
C LYS A 46 -15.90 -2.21 16.85
N ASP A 47 -14.65 -1.76 16.82
CA ASP A 47 -13.55 -2.46 17.47
C ASP A 47 -13.76 -2.49 18.98
N THR A 48 -13.61 -3.67 19.57
CA THR A 48 -13.56 -3.87 21.02
C THR A 48 -12.10 -3.90 21.46
N ARG A 49 -11.79 -3.35 22.64
CA ARG A 49 -10.42 -3.42 23.19
C ARG A 49 -9.98 -4.87 23.33
N ALA A 50 -8.73 -5.19 22.99
CA ALA A 50 -8.21 -6.56 23.12
C ALA A 50 -8.33 -7.13 24.55
N SER A 51 -8.23 -6.27 25.57
CA SER A 51 -8.44 -6.66 26.98
C SER A 51 -9.87 -7.11 27.30
N SER A 52 -10.86 -6.81 26.44
CA SER A 52 -12.25 -7.24 26.61
C SER A 52 -12.52 -8.67 26.12
N ASP A 53 -11.52 -9.33 25.52
CA ASP A 53 -11.59 -10.75 25.18
C ASP A 53 -11.82 -11.62 26.44
N ALA A 54 -12.58 -12.71 26.31
CA ALA A 54 -12.95 -13.59 27.41
C ALA A 54 -11.74 -14.15 28.19
N ARG A 55 -10.58 -14.32 27.53
CA ARG A 55 -9.33 -14.76 28.17
C ARG A 55 -8.81 -13.76 29.21
N PHE A 56 -9.09 -12.48 29.01
CA PHE A 56 -8.67 -11.40 29.90
C PHE A 56 -9.81 -10.88 30.78
N GLY A 57 -11.06 -11.15 30.43
CA GLY A 57 -12.22 -10.80 31.26
C GLY A 57 -12.37 -9.29 31.48
N GLY A 58 -11.87 -8.47 30.56
CA GLY A 58 -11.82 -7.01 30.72
C GLY A 58 -10.56 -6.48 31.44
N ASP A 59 -9.70 -7.34 31.98
CA ASP A 59 -8.50 -6.93 32.72
C ASP A 59 -7.40 -6.45 31.75
N ALA A 60 -7.28 -5.12 31.67
CA ALA A 60 -6.24 -4.47 30.89
C ALA A 60 -4.83 -4.81 31.37
N LYS A 61 -4.60 -4.95 32.69
CA LYS A 61 -3.26 -5.26 33.21
C LYS A 61 -2.83 -6.68 32.83
N LYS A 62 -3.76 -7.63 32.87
CA LYS A 62 -3.50 -9.03 32.45
C LYS A 62 -3.17 -9.10 30.95
N TRP A 63 -3.87 -8.31 30.12
CA TRP A 63 -3.58 -8.16 28.70
C TRP A 63 -2.16 -7.60 28.47
N GLU A 64 -1.82 -6.47 29.10
CA GLU A 64 -0.51 -5.83 28.94
C GLU A 64 0.63 -6.72 29.43
N ALA A 65 0.45 -7.42 30.55
CA ALA A 65 1.44 -8.38 31.05
C ALA A 65 1.69 -9.53 30.05
N THR A 66 0.62 -10.05 29.44
CA THR A 66 0.71 -11.10 28.42
C THR A 66 1.43 -10.60 27.16
N LEU A 67 1.17 -9.36 26.74
CA LEU A 67 1.88 -8.72 25.64
C LEU A 67 3.37 -8.56 25.94
N ALA A 68 3.72 -8.09 27.14
CA ALA A 68 5.10 -7.91 27.56
C ALA A 68 5.86 -9.24 27.58
N GLU A 69 5.26 -10.32 28.10
CA GLU A 69 5.83 -11.66 28.07
C GLU A 69 6.04 -12.17 26.65
N ARG A 70 5.04 -12.01 25.77
CA ARG A 70 5.17 -12.38 24.37
C ARG A 70 6.32 -11.63 23.69
N ASN A 71 6.45 -10.33 23.95
CA ASN A 71 7.53 -9.52 23.38
C ASN A 71 8.92 -10.00 23.84
N LYS A 72 9.06 -10.42 25.11
CA LYS A 72 10.30 -11.02 25.61
C LYS A 72 10.62 -12.33 24.88
N ASN A 73 9.63 -13.20 24.69
CA ASN A 73 9.81 -14.50 24.04
C ASN A 73 10.10 -14.40 22.52
N GLN A 74 9.80 -13.26 21.91
CA GLN A 74 10.15 -12.96 20.52
C GLN A 74 11.49 -12.22 20.38
N ASN A 75 12.08 -11.74 21.47
CA ASN A 75 13.36 -11.06 21.45
C ASN A 75 14.50 -12.07 21.56
N GLU A 76 15.23 -12.28 20.46
CA GLU A 76 16.32 -13.26 20.40
C GLU A 76 17.45 -12.97 21.39
N TYR A 77 17.76 -11.69 21.65
CA TYR A 77 18.77 -11.31 22.64
C TYR A 77 18.42 -11.81 24.05
N LEU A 78 17.13 -11.77 24.41
CA LEU A 78 16.67 -12.27 25.70
C LEU A 78 16.55 -13.80 25.72
N ARG A 79 16.39 -14.47 24.58
CA ARG A 79 16.32 -15.94 24.52
C ARG A 79 17.68 -16.61 24.72
N ILE A 80 18.75 -15.99 24.22
CA ILE A 80 20.12 -16.55 24.32
C ILE A 80 20.77 -16.30 25.68
N GLU A 81 20.32 -15.30 26.45
CA GLU A 81 20.83 -14.98 27.79
C GLU A 81 20.23 -15.88 28.90
N ILE A 82 19.11 -16.57 28.64
CA ILE A 82 18.48 -17.53 29.57
C ILE A 82 18.99 -18.95 29.30
N LYS A 83 20.30 -19.11 29.10
CA LYS A 83 20.95 -20.42 28.89
C LYS A 83 22.05 -20.61 29.92
#